data_AF-A0A497KZE9-F1
#
_entry.id   AF-A0A497KZE9-F1
#
_cell.length_a   1.000
_cell.length_b   1.000
_cell.length_c   1.000
_cell.angle_alpha   90.00
_cell.angle_beta   90.00
_cell.angle_gamma   90.00
#
_symmetry.space_group_name_H-M   'P 1'
#
loop_
_entity.id
_entity.type
_entity.pdbx_description
1 polymer ?
#
loop_
_entity_poly.entity_id
_entity_poly.type
_entity_poly.pdbx_seq_one_letter_code
_entity_poly.pdbx_strand_id
1 'polypeptide(L)'
;MERRGTLIKYSTLLMWFRKGLRNLNWFRLSKLERALYWATLLYAKIKRKIVNSTLVSKIMEIIEKLRETPRILMLKLGFSRIEQSLEIYEENNVFSWCPKLKEWLSDPNYILWLGLNEMYNPNYIVVPT
;
A
#
# COMPACT_ATOMS: atom_id res chain seq x y z
N MET A 1 9.29 -23.13 -5.32
CA MET A 1 8.52 -22.99 -4.07
C MET A 1 9.42 -23.32 -2.89
N GLU A 2 9.91 -22.32 -2.17
CA GLU A 2 10.85 -22.53 -1.06
C GLU A 2 10.17 -22.12 0.25
N ARG A 3 9.88 -23.10 1.13
CA ARG A 3 9.34 -22.86 2.47
C ARG A 3 10.40 -22.23 3.37
N ARG A 4 10.64 -20.92 3.27
CA ARG A 4 11.50 -20.16 4.20
C ARG A 4 10.74 -19.45 5.33
N GLY A 5 9.45 -19.74 5.52
CA GLY A 5 8.53 -18.87 6.28
C GLY A 5 7.84 -19.48 7.50
N THR A 6 8.52 -20.22 8.38
CA THR A 6 7.91 -20.64 9.66
C THR A 6 8.34 -19.81 10.87
N LEU A 7 9.29 -18.89 10.71
CA LEU A 7 9.85 -18.16 11.84
C LEU A 7 10.07 -16.68 11.53
N ILE A 8 9.35 -15.82 12.26
CA ILE A 8 9.60 -14.38 12.25
C ILE A 8 10.28 -13.98 13.57
N LYS A 9 11.44 -13.33 13.47
CA LYS A 9 12.19 -12.79 14.62
C LYS A 9 11.72 -11.38 14.98
N TYR A 10 11.88 -11.00 16.24
CA TYR A 10 11.62 -9.64 16.71
C TYR A 10 12.36 -8.56 15.92
N SER A 11 13.63 -8.79 15.57
CA SER A 11 14.44 -7.82 14.81
C SER A 11 13.85 -7.54 13.42
N THR A 12 13.36 -8.57 12.74
CA THR A 12 12.71 -8.44 11.43
C THR A 12 11.43 -7.60 11.54
N LEU A 13 10.59 -7.88 12.55
CA LEU A 13 9.37 -7.08 12.80
C LEU A 13 9.71 -5.63 13.12
N LEU A 14 10.70 -5.39 13.97
CA LEU A 14 11.10 -4.03 14.33
C LEU A 14 11.66 -3.25 13.13
N MET A 15 12.42 -3.91 12.26
CA MET A 15 12.95 -3.31 11.03
C MET A 15 11.82 -2.86 10.10
N TRP A 16 10.85 -3.73 9.82
CA TRP A 16 9.73 -3.38 8.94
C TRP A 16 8.79 -2.36 9.56
N PHE A 17 8.59 -2.41 10.87
CA PHE A 17 7.86 -1.38 11.60
C PHE A 17 8.48 0.00 11.40
N ARG A 18 9.79 0.12 11.65
CA ARG A 18 10.53 1.38 11.45
C ARG A 18 10.49 1.85 10.01
N LYS A 19 10.61 0.94 9.03
CA LYS A 19 10.49 1.28 7.61
C LYS A 19 9.08 1.78 7.27
N GLY A 20 8.06 1.10 7.78
CA GLY A 20 6.65 1.46 7.62
C GLY A 20 6.31 2.84 8.19
N LEU A 21 6.91 3.20 9.32
CA LEU A 21 6.78 4.55 9.89
C LEU A 21 7.43 5.61 8.99
N ARG A 22 8.65 5.38 8.50
CA ARG A 22 9.35 6.32 7.60
C ARG A 22 8.61 6.53 6.28
N ASN A 23 8.01 5.48 5.75
CA ASN A 23 7.24 5.52 4.50
C ASN A 23 5.78 5.96 4.71
N LEU A 24 5.36 6.25 5.94
CA LEU A 24 3.97 6.53 6.35
C LEU A 24 2.94 5.42 6.07
N ASN A 25 3.38 4.27 5.55
CA ASN A 25 2.51 3.10 5.31
C ASN A 25 1.88 2.56 6.60
N TRP A 26 2.53 2.77 7.75
CA TRP A 26 1.97 2.40 9.04
C TRP A 26 0.58 2.98 9.29
N PHE A 27 0.35 4.23 8.87
CA PHE A 27 -0.91 4.93 9.10
C PHE A 27 -2.04 4.47 8.17
N ARG A 28 -1.70 3.78 7.07
CA ARG A 28 -2.68 3.22 6.12
C ARG A 28 -3.21 1.86 6.54
N LEU A 29 -2.55 1.19 7.47
CA LEU A 29 -3.06 -0.05 8.04
C LEU A 29 -4.37 0.21 8.78
N SER A 30 -5.32 -0.72 8.65
CA SER A 30 -6.54 -0.71 9.44
C SER A 30 -6.23 -0.77 10.95
N LYS A 31 -7.22 -0.42 11.78
CA LYS A 31 -7.06 -0.49 13.24
C LYS A 31 -6.70 -1.91 13.70
N LEU A 32 -7.30 -2.92 13.07
CA LEU A 32 -7.09 -4.34 13.40
C LEU A 32 -5.69 -4.82 12.98
N GLU A 33 -5.22 -4.43 11.80
CA GLU A 33 -3.85 -4.77 11.35
C GLU A 33 -2.80 -4.14 12.25
N ARG A 34 -2.99 -2.86 12.63
CA ARG A 34 -2.09 -2.19 13.59
C ARG A 34 -2.08 -2.90 14.93
N ALA A 35 -3.25 -3.25 15.47
CA ALA A 35 -3.36 -3.96 16.74
C ALA A 35 -2.67 -5.34 16.69
N LEU A 36 -2.90 -6.11 15.63
CA LEU A 36 -2.25 -7.42 15.42
C LEU A 36 -0.73 -7.27 15.31
N TYR A 37 -0.25 -6.29 14.55
CA TYR A 37 1.18 -6.04 14.39
C TYR A 37 1.82 -5.62 15.73
N TRP A 38 1.16 -4.75 16.50
CA TRP A 38 1.64 -4.36 17.83
C TRP A 38 1.70 -5.54 18.80
N ALA A 39 0.65 -6.34 18.89
CA ALA A 39 0.60 -7.52 19.76
C ALA A 39 1.71 -8.52 19.41
N THR A 40 1.94 -8.75 18.13
CA THR A 40 2.97 -9.68 17.63
C THR A 40 4.38 -9.15 17.87
N LEU A 41 4.61 -7.85 17.70
CA LEU A 41 5.87 -7.20 18.04
C LEU A 41 6.18 -7.32 19.54
N LEU A 42 5.19 -7.09 20.41
CA LEU A 42 5.34 -7.23 21.87
C LEU A 42 5.60 -8.69 22.26
N TYR A 43 4.82 -9.62 21.71
CA TYR A 43 5.00 -11.05 21.94
C TYR A 43 6.41 -11.51 21.53
N ALA A 44 6.85 -11.14 20.33
CA ALA A 44 8.17 -11.49 19.82
C ALA A 44 9.30 -10.83 20.63
N LYS A 45 9.08 -9.67 21.25
CA LYS A 45 10.06 -9.04 22.16
C LYS A 45 10.35 -9.96 23.35
N ILE A 46 9.31 -10.60 23.91
CA ILE A 46 9.40 -11.49 25.07
C ILE A 46 9.87 -12.90 24.64
N LYS A 47 9.19 -13.51 23.67
CA LYS A 47 9.41 -14.90 23.24
C LYS A 47 10.45 -15.06 22.13
N ARG A 48 11.07 -13.96 21.68
CA ARG A 48 12.08 -13.83 20.62
C ARG A 48 11.64 -14.19 19.19
N LYS A 49 10.69 -15.11 19.03
CA LYS A 49 10.21 -15.61 17.74
C LYS A 49 8.72 -15.91 17.72
N ILE A 50 8.13 -15.86 16.53
CA ILE A 50 6.77 -16.34 16.23
C ILE A 50 6.91 -17.55 15.33
N VAL A 51 6.24 -18.66 15.70
CA VAL A 51 6.32 -19.95 15.00
C VAL A 51 4.97 -20.44 14.45
N ASN A 52 3.86 -19.84 14.88
CA ASN A 52 2.54 -20.20 14.37
C ASN A 52 2.41 -19.76 12.90
N SER A 53 2.20 -20.71 12.00
CA SER A 53 2.19 -20.47 10.54
C SER A 53 1.07 -19.53 10.09
N THR A 54 -0.14 -19.68 10.62
CA THR A 54 -1.29 -18.82 10.32
C THR A 54 -1.06 -17.39 10.79
N LEU A 55 -0.43 -17.22 11.95
CA LEU A 55 -0.06 -15.90 12.45
C LEU A 55 1.06 -15.29 11.60
N VAL A 56 2.05 -16.09 11.22
CA VAL A 56 3.14 -15.67 10.34
C VAL A 56 2.61 -15.22 8.98
N SER A 57 1.66 -15.94 8.37
CA SER A 57 1.09 -15.53 7.08
C SER A 57 0.37 -14.19 7.18
N LYS A 58 -0.50 -13.99 8.17
CA LYS A 58 -1.20 -12.72 8.40
C LYS A 58 -0.23 -11.55 8.65
N ILE A 59 0.84 -11.79 9.41
CA ILE A 59 1.88 -10.76 9.63
C ILE A 59 2.62 -10.45 8.33
N MET A 60 2.92 -11.45 7.50
CA MET A 60 3.62 -11.24 6.24
C MET A 60 2.78 -10.37 5.29
N GLU A 61 1.46 -10.56 5.24
CA GLU A 61 0.56 -9.67 4.49
C GLU A 61 0.68 -8.21 4.95
N ILE A 62 0.73 -7.98 6.28
CA ILE A 62 0.94 -6.63 6.83
C ILE A 62 2.34 -6.11 6.47
N ILE A 63 3.37 -6.95 6.56
CA ILE A 63 4.75 -6.57 6.19
C ILE A 63 4.81 -6.16 4.73
N GLU A 64 4.14 -6.85 3.81
CA GLU A 64 4.10 -6.45 2.40
C GLU A 64 3.50 -5.05 2.22
N LYS A 65 2.44 -4.70 2.96
CA LYS A 65 1.91 -3.34 2.99
C LYS A 65 2.92 -2.33 3.53
N LEU A 66 3.69 -2.70 4.56
CA LEU A 66 4.74 -1.83 5.12
C LEU A 66 5.96 -1.70 4.19
N ARG A 67 6.25 -2.71 3.36
CA ARG A 67 7.36 -2.76 2.41
C ARG A 67 7.16 -1.87 1.20
N GLU A 68 5.90 -1.63 0.83
CA GLU A 68 5.55 -0.77 -0.29
C GLU A 68 6.28 0.57 -0.18
N THR A 69 6.76 1.09 -1.31
CA THR A 69 7.36 2.44 -1.30
C THR A 69 6.27 3.45 -1.59
N PRO A 70 6.35 4.68 -1.04
CA PRO A 70 5.40 5.74 -1.38
C PRO A 70 5.24 5.92 -2.89
N ARG A 71 6.36 5.82 -3.64
CA ARG A 71 6.36 5.89 -5.10
C ARG A 71 5.56 4.78 -5.77
N ILE A 72 5.74 3.51 -5.35
CA ILE A 72 4.96 2.39 -5.91
C ILE A 72 3.48 2.58 -5.62
N LEU A 73 3.12 3.02 -4.42
CA LEU A 73 1.73 3.29 -4.09
C LEU A 73 1.15 4.42 -4.95
N MET A 74 1.88 5.54 -5.10
CA MET A 74 1.45 6.65 -5.97
C MET A 74 1.19 6.14 -7.39
N LEU A 75 2.07 5.31 -7.94
CA LEU A 75 1.84 4.73 -9.26
C LEU A 75 0.55 3.89 -9.31
N LYS A 76 0.33 3.01 -8.33
CA LYS A 76 -0.90 2.19 -8.26
C LYS A 76 -2.15 3.04 -8.17
N LEU A 77 -2.16 4.05 -7.31
CA LEU A 77 -3.29 4.96 -7.15
C LEU A 77 -3.53 5.80 -8.41
N GLY A 78 -2.46 6.28 -9.04
CA GLY A 78 -2.52 7.02 -10.30
C GLY A 78 -3.15 6.18 -11.41
N PHE A 79 -2.67 4.93 -11.61
CA PHE A 79 -3.26 4.03 -12.60
C PHE A 79 -4.73 3.71 -12.29
N SER A 80 -5.06 3.37 -11.05
CA SER A 80 -6.44 3.11 -10.63
C SER A 80 -7.36 4.32 -10.92
N ARG A 81 -6.88 5.53 -10.65
CA ARG A 81 -7.63 6.76 -10.94
C ARG A 81 -7.84 6.97 -12.43
N ILE A 82 -6.83 6.69 -13.24
CA ILE A 82 -6.93 6.75 -14.71
C ILE A 82 -8.00 5.76 -15.18
N GLU A 83 -7.89 4.49 -14.78
CA GLU A 83 -8.84 3.43 -15.15
C GLU A 83 -10.28 3.82 -14.82
N GLN A 84 -10.53 4.35 -13.61
CA GLN A 84 -11.86 4.82 -13.20
C GLN A 84 -12.39 6.01 -14.01
N SER A 85 -11.51 6.79 -14.61
CA SER A 85 -11.88 8.02 -15.31
C SER A 85 -11.99 7.84 -16.82
N LEU A 86 -11.45 6.76 -17.39
CA LEU A 86 -11.40 6.53 -18.84
C LEU A 86 -12.80 6.51 -19.47
N GLU A 87 -13.73 5.74 -18.90
CA GLU A 87 -15.10 5.61 -19.40
C GLU A 87 -15.80 6.99 -19.43
N ILE A 88 -15.72 7.73 -18.32
CA ILE A 88 -16.29 9.08 -18.21
C ILE A 88 -15.67 10.03 -19.25
N TYR A 89 -14.36 9.94 -19.50
CA TYR A 89 -13.69 10.79 -20.48
C TYR A 89 -14.10 10.47 -21.92
N GLU A 90 -14.34 9.19 -22.23
CA GLU A 90 -14.84 8.77 -23.53
C GLU A 90 -16.29 9.21 -23.75
N GLU A 91 -17.18 8.95 -22.80
CA GLU A 91 -18.60 9.33 -22.87
C GLU A 91 -18.79 10.84 -23.06
N ASN A 92 -17.97 11.65 -22.38
CA ASN A 92 -18.03 13.11 -22.45
C ASN A 92 -17.18 13.71 -23.59
N ASN A 93 -16.64 12.90 -24.50
CA ASN A 93 -15.79 13.33 -25.61
C ASN A 93 -14.59 14.21 -25.17
N VAL A 94 -14.07 13.99 -23.96
CA VAL A 94 -13.00 14.79 -23.36
C VAL A 94 -11.74 14.75 -24.22
N PHE A 95 -11.44 13.60 -24.82
CA PHE A 95 -10.28 13.45 -25.70
C PHE A 95 -10.38 14.19 -27.03
N SER A 96 -11.60 14.52 -27.48
CA SER A 96 -11.78 15.38 -28.65
C SER A 96 -11.54 16.85 -28.31
N TRP A 97 -12.00 17.29 -27.14
CA TRP A 97 -11.81 18.65 -26.66
C TRP A 97 -10.38 18.90 -26.16
N CYS A 98 -9.78 17.94 -25.47
CA CYS A 98 -8.43 17.99 -24.94
C CYS A 98 -7.61 16.74 -25.36
N PRO A 99 -7.08 16.72 -26.60
CA PRO A 99 -6.27 15.60 -27.09
C PRO A 99 -5.00 15.36 -26.27
N LYS A 100 -4.39 16.44 -25.75
CA LYS A 100 -3.19 16.38 -24.89
C LYS A 100 -3.38 15.54 -23.63
N LEU A 101 -4.61 15.39 -23.16
CA LEU A 101 -4.88 14.55 -22.00
C LEU A 101 -4.45 13.10 -22.25
N LYS A 102 -4.58 12.57 -23.48
CA LYS A 102 -4.10 11.21 -23.80
C LYS A 102 -2.59 11.06 -23.59
N GLU A 103 -1.83 12.08 -23.95
CA GLU A 103 -0.37 12.12 -23.73
C GLU A 103 -0.05 12.17 -22.24
N TRP A 104 -0.76 13.02 -21.48
CA TRP A 104 -0.58 13.13 -20.03
C TRP A 104 -0.90 11.84 -19.29
N LEU A 105 -1.97 11.14 -19.67
CA LEU A 105 -2.33 9.84 -19.07
C LEU A 105 -1.24 8.77 -19.28
N SER A 106 -0.35 8.97 -20.25
CA SER A 106 0.80 8.11 -20.51
C SER A 106 2.11 8.62 -19.87
N ASP A 107 2.13 9.86 -19.37
CA ASP A 107 3.32 10.47 -18.74
C ASP A 107 3.50 9.97 -17.30
N PRO A 108 4.63 9.32 -16.97
CA PRO A 108 4.92 8.85 -15.61
C PRO A 108 4.83 9.94 -14.53
N ASN A 109 5.18 11.19 -14.85
CA ASN A 109 5.10 12.29 -13.88
C ASN A 109 3.66 12.67 -13.59
N TYR A 110 2.80 12.65 -14.60
CA TYR A 110 1.38 12.92 -14.43
C TYR A 110 0.68 11.79 -13.66
N ILE A 111 1.03 10.54 -13.94
CA ILE A 111 0.53 9.37 -13.19
C ILE A 111 0.94 9.47 -11.71
N LEU A 112 2.19 9.84 -11.43
CA LEU A 112 2.65 10.07 -10.05
C LEU A 112 1.92 11.22 -9.37
N TRP A 113 1.67 12.32 -10.09
CA TRP A 113 0.92 13.47 -9.57
C TRP A 113 -0.54 13.09 -9.26
N LEU A 114 -1.21 12.34 -10.14
CA LEU A 114 -2.56 11.81 -9.86
C LEU A 114 -2.55 10.93 -8.61
N GLY A 115 -1.60 10.00 -8.53
CA GLY A 115 -1.44 9.13 -7.38
C GLY A 115 -1.18 9.87 -6.07
N LEU A 116 -0.39 10.94 -6.10
CA LEU A 116 -0.14 11.81 -4.95
C LEU A 116 -1.43 12.50 -4.49
N ASN A 117 -2.24 13.00 -5.42
CA ASN A 117 -3.53 13.60 -5.09
C ASN A 117 -4.47 12.58 -4.46
N GLU A 118 -4.59 11.37 -5.02
CA GLU A 118 -5.44 10.32 -4.45
C GLU A 118 -4.97 9.86 -3.07
N MET A 119 -3.66 9.88 -2.82
CA MET A 119 -3.08 9.51 -1.53
C MET A 119 -3.54 10.43 -0.38
N TYR A 120 -3.86 11.69 -0.67
CA TYR A 120 -4.35 12.68 0.30
C TYR A 120 -5.84 13.03 0.11
N ASN A 121 -6.52 12.36 -0.81
CA ASN A 121 -7.92 12.60 -1.07
C ASN A 121 -8.76 12.06 0.10
N PRO A 122 -9.46 12.93 0.86
CA PRO A 122 -10.24 12.52 2.03
C PRO A 122 -11.39 11.56 1.68
N ASN A 123 -11.86 11.59 0.43
CA ASN A 123 -12.92 10.72 -0.08
C ASN A 123 -12.40 9.33 -0.49
N TYR A 124 -11.08 9.13 -0.56
CA TYR A 124 -10.45 7.88 -1.01
C TYR A 124 -9.90 7.01 0.14
N ILE A 125 -9.94 7.50 1.39
CA ILE A 125 -9.59 6.72 2.60
C ILE A 125 -10.60 5.58 2.83
N VAL A 126 -11.68 5.53 2.05
CA VAL A 126 -12.71 4.50 2.11
C VAL A 126 -12.81 3.81 0.74
N VAL A 127 -11.92 2.85 0.47
CA VAL A 127 -12.18 1.78 -0.51
C VAL A 127 -11.55 0.47 -0.02
N PRO A 128 -12.18 -0.67 -0.35
CA PRO A 128 -12.56 -1.70 0.59
C PRO A 128 -11.44 -2.70 0.86
N THR A 129 -11.43 -3.23 2.08
CA THR A 129 -10.85 -4.55 2.40
C THR A 129 -11.49 -5.65 1.58
#